data_AF-A0AAV2QKY1-F1
#
_entry.id   AF-A0AAV2QKY1-F1
#
_cell.length_a   1.000
_cell.length_b   1.000
_cell.length_c   1.000
_cell.angle_alpha   90.00
_cell.angle_beta   90.00
_cell.angle_gamma   90.00
#
_symmetry.space_group_name_H-M   'P 1'
#
loop_
_entity.id
_entity.type
_entity.pdbx_description
1 polymer ?
#
loop_
_entity_poly.entity_id
_entity_poly.type
_entity_poly.pdbx_seq_one_letter_code
_entity_poly.pdbx_strand_id
1 'polypeptide(L)'
;MEYSAATIMEGSAVPIFCNNRAHPETLLALLDRDDIRDLPVLILAVAGEYRTGKSFLLSYFLRYLNNQDSSEWLGDENEQLTGFDHKCDDKPVTKGIQIWNQPLVVRRKTENGSVE
;
A
#
# COMPACT_ATOMS: atom_id res chain seq x y z
N MET A 1 21.17 -1.05 -20.22
CA MET A 1 19.88 -1.74 -19.98
C MET A 1 19.27 -1.06 -18.78
N GLU A 2 18.59 0.06 -19.03
CA GLU A 2 17.89 0.82 -17.98
C GLU A 2 16.58 0.11 -17.69
N TYR A 3 16.44 -0.42 -16.48
CA TYR A 3 15.14 -0.80 -15.96
C TYR A 3 14.44 0.51 -15.57
N SER A 4 13.47 0.88 -16.41
CA SER A 4 12.57 2.02 -16.19
C SER A 4 11.91 1.87 -14.83
N ALA A 5 11.98 2.93 -14.03
CA ALA A 5 11.31 3.08 -12.75
C ALA A 5 9.88 2.52 -12.86
N ALA A 6 9.55 1.63 -11.92
CA ALA A 6 8.28 0.96 -11.83
C ALA A 6 7.13 1.93 -12.16
N THR A 7 6.37 1.59 -13.20
CA THR A 7 5.11 2.22 -13.54
C THR A 7 4.33 2.44 -12.24
N ILE A 8 4.04 3.69 -11.89
CA ILE A 8 3.09 4.02 -10.84
C ILE A 8 1.76 3.43 -11.28
N MET A 9 1.49 2.19 -10.87
CA MET A 9 0.17 1.60 -11.01
C MET A 9 -0.72 2.33 -10.02
N GLU A 10 -1.73 3.04 -10.53
CA GLU A 10 -2.73 3.80 -9.76
C GLU A 10 -3.50 2.86 -8.82
N GLY A 11 -2.90 2.52 -7.68
CA GLY A 11 -3.59 1.87 -6.58
C GLY A 11 -4.51 2.86 -5.87
N SER A 12 -5.54 2.34 -5.21
CA SER A 12 -6.47 3.11 -4.40
C SER A 12 -6.91 2.31 -3.17
N ALA A 13 -7.36 3.04 -2.15
CA ALA A 13 -7.92 2.43 -0.95
C ALA A 13 -9.35 1.96 -1.21
N VAL A 14 -9.59 0.65 -1.13
CA VAL A 14 -10.91 0.03 -1.34
C VAL A 14 -11.45 -0.54 -0.02
N PRO A 15 -12.75 -0.39 0.27
CA PRO A 15 -13.34 -0.90 1.51
C PRO A 15 -13.50 -2.42 1.47
N ILE A 16 -13.02 -3.12 2.49
CA ILE A 16 -13.32 -4.55 2.74
C ILE A 16 -14.31 -4.74 3.89
N PHE A 17 -14.54 -3.68 4.66
CA PHE A 17 -15.59 -3.61 5.66
C PHE A 17 -16.08 -2.17 5.79
N CYS A 18 -17.37 -1.92 5.61
CA CYS A 18 -17.95 -0.58 5.81
C CYS A 18 -19.44 -0.70 6.19
N ASN A 19 -19.98 0.26 6.94
CA ASN A 19 -21.40 0.30 7.34
C ASN A 19 -21.94 -1.04 7.91
N ASN A 20 -21.12 -1.72 8.72
CA ASN A 20 -21.43 -3.03 9.30
C ASN A 20 -21.64 -4.16 8.28
N ARG A 21 -21.05 -4.04 7.09
CA ARG A 21 -21.03 -5.06 6.04
C ARG A 21 -19.60 -5.39 5.66
N ALA A 22 -19.32 -6.68 5.50
CA ALA A 22 -18.06 -7.17 4.95
C ALA A 22 -18.18 -7.34 3.43
N HIS A 23 -17.08 -7.06 2.74
CA HIS A 23 -16.91 -7.20 1.29
C HIS A 23 -15.77 -8.19 0.99
N PRO A 24 -15.92 -9.48 1.34
CA PRO A 24 -14.88 -10.48 1.14
C PRO A 24 -14.52 -10.67 -0.33
N GLU A 25 -15.45 -10.42 -1.25
CA GLU A 25 -15.25 -10.47 -2.70
C GLU A 25 -14.11 -9.56 -3.17
N THR A 26 -13.96 -8.38 -2.55
CA THR A 26 -12.89 -7.43 -2.88
C THR A 26 -11.52 -7.97 -2.48
N LEU A 27 -11.44 -8.59 -1.29
CA LEU A 27 -10.21 -9.20 -0.81
C LEU A 27 -9.85 -10.45 -1.63
N LEU A 28 -10.83 -11.30 -1.92
CA LEU A 28 -10.63 -12.50 -2.74
C LEU A 28 -10.15 -12.14 -4.14
N ALA A 29 -10.80 -11.17 -4.80
CA ALA A 29 -10.38 -10.72 -6.13
C ALA A 29 -8.93 -10.18 -6.15
N LEU A 30 -8.48 -9.58 -5.04
CA LEU A 30 -7.11 -9.10 -4.90
C LEU A 30 -6.12 -10.26 -4.71
N LEU A 31 -6.42 -11.22 -3.83
CA LEU A 31 -5.52 -12.33 -3.50
C LEU A 31 -5.50 -13.43 -4.58
N ASP A 32 -6.54 -13.52 -5.40
CA ASP A 32 -6.67 -14.55 -6.44
C ASP A 32 -5.93 -14.19 -7.73
N ARG A 33 -5.18 -13.07 -7.79
CA ARG A 33 -4.44 -12.71 -9.00
C ARG A 33 -3.27 -13.67 -9.26
N ASP A 34 -3.12 -14.10 -10.51
CA ASP A 34 -2.11 -15.09 -10.91
C ASP A 34 -0.66 -14.66 -10.61
N ASP A 35 -0.40 -13.36 -10.52
CA ASP A 35 0.93 -12.81 -10.22
C ASP A 35 1.33 -12.91 -8.74
N ILE A 36 0.38 -13.15 -7.84
CA ILE A 36 0.63 -13.19 -6.39
C ILE A 36 0.01 -14.37 -5.64
N ARG A 37 -0.88 -15.15 -6.26
CA ARG A 37 -1.65 -16.23 -5.61
C ARG A 37 -0.77 -17.27 -4.92
N ASP A 38 0.41 -17.56 -5.48
CA ASP A 38 1.35 -18.56 -4.96
C ASP A 38 2.45 -17.95 -4.07
N LEU A 39 2.41 -16.63 -3.82
CA LEU A 39 3.40 -15.94 -3.00
C LEU A 39 2.98 -15.88 -1.53
N PRO A 40 3.94 -15.93 -0.58
CA PRO A 40 3.64 -15.65 0.83
C PRO A 40 3.15 -14.21 0.99
N VAL A 41 2.04 -14.03 1.73
CA VAL A 41 1.40 -12.73 1.93
C VAL A 41 1.74 -12.15 3.30
N LEU A 42 2.16 -10.89 3.33
CA LEU A 42 2.28 -10.08 4.55
C LEU A 42 1.14 -9.05 4.59
N ILE A 43 0.33 -9.08 5.65
CA ILE A 43 -0.73 -8.08 5.87
C ILE A 43 -0.25 -7.07 6.90
N LEU A 44 -0.05 -5.82 6.47
CA LEU A 44 0.23 -4.70 7.36
C LEU A 44 -1.06 -3.94 7.66
N ALA A 45 -1.52 -4.00 8.92
CA ALA A 45 -2.73 -3.31 9.36
C ALA A 45 -2.39 -2.25 10.42
N VAL A 46 -2.92 -1.04 10.24
CA VAL A 46 -2.80 0.06 11.21
C VAL A 46 -4.20 0.42 11.71
N ALA A 47 -4.43 0.20 13.00
CA ALA A 47 -5.69 0.52 13.68
C ALA A 47 -5.45 1.53 14.81
N GLY A 48 -6.44 2.34 15.13
CA GLY A 48 -6.34 3.34 16.19
C GLY A 48 -7.38 4.45 16.09
N GLU A 49 -7.35 5.35 17.08
CA GLU A 49 -8.32 6.43 17.25
C GLU A 49 -8.44 7.36 16.04
N TYR A 50 -9.58 8.01 15.88
CA TYR A 50 -9.83 8.96 14.81
C TYR A 50 -8.78 10.10 14.79
N ARG A 51 -8.39 10.57 13.58
CA ARG A 51 -7.43 11.67 13.35
C ARG A 51 -5.98 11.47 13.80
N THR A 52 -5.56 10.25 14.14
CA THR A 52 -4.16 9.95 14.51
C THR A 52 -3.18 9.81 13.32
N GLY A 53 -3.55 10.25 12.11
CA GLY A 53 -2.64 10.20 10.95
C GLY A 53 -2.36 8.80 10.38
N LYS A 54 -3.22 7.81 10.63
CA LYS A 54 -3.00 6.42 10.16
C LYS A 54 -2.84 6.33 8.64
N SER A 55 -3.73 6.97 7.88
CA SER A 55 -3.65 6.99 6.41
C SER A 55 -2.36 7.66 5.93
N PHE A 56 -1.90 8.70 6.64
CA PHE A 56 -0.65 9.39 6.34
C PHE A 56 0.56 8.47 6.54
N LEU A 57 0.60 7.72 7.65
CA LEU A 57 1.65 6.72 7.89
C LEU A 57 1.64 5.61 6.83
N LEU A 58 0.46 5.08 6.49
CA LEU A 58 0.32 4.05 5.46
C LEU A 58 0.79 4.54 4.09
N SER A 59 0.54 5.80 3.73
CA SER A 59 1.05 6.38 2.48
C SER A 59 2.58 6.47 2.45
N TYR A 60 3.26 6.71 3.58
CA TYR A 60 4.73 6.60 3.63
C TYR A 60 5.22 5.17 3.42
N PHE A 61 4.51 4.17 3.96
CA PHE A 61 4.85 2.78 3.67
C PHE A 61 4.67 2.47 2.19
N LEU A 62 3.60 2.94 1.54
CA LEU A 62 3.44 2.80 0.09
C LEU A 62 4.62 3.42 -0.67
N ARG A 63 5.03 4.64 -0.30
CA ARG A 63 6.18 5.33 -0.93
C ARG A 63 7.47 4.55 -0.74
N TYR A 64 7.74 4.06 0.47
CA TYR A 64 8.92 3.24 0.76
C TYR A 64 8.92 1.95 -0.05
N LEU A 65 7.81 1.21 -0.02
CA LEU A 65 7.68 -0.08 -0.70
C LEU A 65 7.79 0.04 -2.23
N ASN A 66 7.36 1.17 -2.80
CA ASN A 66 7.53 1.45 -4.23
C ASN A 66 8.96 1.88 -4.62
N ASN A 67 9.76 2.36 -3.66
CA ASN A 67 11.09 2.92 -3.91
C ASN A 67 12.20 2.21 -3.11
N GLN A 68 12.02 0.93 -2.77
CA GLN A 68 12.94 0.18 -1.87
C GLN A 68 14.39 0.11 -2.35
N ASP A 69 14.63 0.24 -3.66
CA ASP A 69 15.97 0.21 -4.24
C ASP A 69 16.62 1.59 -4.34
N SER A 70 15.90 2.66 -3.98
CA SER A 70 16.43 4.03 -3.93
C SER A 70 16.91 4.38 -2.53
N SER A 71 18.11 4.95 -2.43
CA SER A 71 18.59 5.59 -1.19
C SER A 71 17.75 6.81 -0.80
N GLU A 72 17.06 7.41 -1.77
CA GLU A 72 16.23 8.60 -1.63
C GLU A 72 14.73 8.23 -1.72
N TRP A 73 14.34 7.11 -1.13
CA TRP A 73 12.95 6.62 -1.17
C TRP A 73 11.92 7.61 -0.60
N LEU A 74 12.36 8.49 0.29
CA LEU A 74 11.51 9.53 0.89
C LEU A 74 11.18 10.65 -0.09
N GLY A 75 11.84 10.68 -1.25
CA GLY A 75 11.74 11.66 -2.33
C GLY A 75 11.90 13.12 -1.91
N ASP A 76 11.49 14.04 -2.79
CA ASP A 76 11.69 15.47 -2.57
C ASP A 76 10.77 16.01 -1.46
N GLU A 77 11.23 17.02 -0.73
CA GLU A 77 10.45 17.75 0.29
C GLU A 77 9.16 18.37 -0.30
N ASN A 78 9.17 18.69 -1.60
CA ASN A 78 8.05 19.28 -2.33
C ASN A 78 7.17 18.23 -3.03
N GLU A 79 7.56 16.96 -3.02
CA GLU A 79 6.78 15.90 -3.67
C GLU A 79 5.58 15.52 -2.79
N GLN A 80 4.39 15.59 -3.38
CA GLN A 80 3.15 15.29 -2.67
C GLN A 80 3.05 13.81 -2.35
N LEU A 81 2.65 13.50 -1.10
CA LEU A 81 2.39 12.14 -0.69
C LEU A 81 1.14 11.61 -1.41
N THR A 82 1.31 10.60 -2.26
CA THR A 82 0.22 9.88 -2.92
C THR A 82 -0.06 8.57 -2.19
N GLY A 83 -1.29 8.04 -2.28
CA GLY A 83 -1.65 6.81 -1.59
C GLY A 83 -3.05 6.82 -1.02
N PHE A 84 -3.18 6.48 0.27
CA PHE A 84 -4.46 6.54 0.97
C PHE A 84 -4.95 7.99 1.04
N ASP A 85 -6.25 8.19 0.82
CA ASP A 85 -6.88 9.49 1.02
C ASP A 85 -6.62 9.96 2.46
N HIS A 86 -5.90 11.06 2.58
CA HIS A 86 -5.53 11.68 3.86
C HIS A 86 -5.76 13.19 3.78
N LYS A 87 -7.00 13.61 3.53
CA LYS A 87 -7.32 15.04 3.57
C LYS A 87 -7.31 15.54 5.02
N CYS A 88 -6.67 16.68 5.25
CA CYS A 88 -6.78 17.47 6.49
C CYS A 88 -8.14 18.19 6.61
N ASP A 89 -9.20 17.64 6.01
CA ASP A 89 -10.54 18.18 6.08
C ASP A 89 -11.29 17.56 7.24
N ASP A 90 -12.16 18.33 7.91
CA ASP A 90 -12.87 18.00 9.15
C ASP A 90 -13.88 16.82 9.04
N LYS A 91 -14.07 16.26 7.83
CA LYS A 91 -14.94 15.10 7.59
C LYS A 91 -14.19 13.76 7.74
N PRO A 92 -14.80 12.72 8.33
CA PRO A 92 -14.18 11.40 8.43
C PRO A 92 -13.90 10.82 7.04
N VAL A 93 -12.61 10.71 6.72
CA VAL A 93 -12.12 10.19 5.43
C VAL A 93 -12.20 8.65 5.39
N THR A 94 -11.82 7.98 6.46
CA THR A 94 -11.79 6.51 6.53
C THR A 94 -12.91 5.99 7.43
N LYS A 95 -13.84 5.21 6.86
CA LYS A 95 -14.88 4.49 7.61
C LYS A 95 -14.71 2.99 7.40
N GLY A 96 -14.64 2.24 8.50
CA GLY A 96 -14.45 0.79 8.46
C GLY A 96 -13.01 0.39 8.15
N ILE A 97 -12.83 -0.74 7.46
CA ILE A 97 -11.53 -1.29 7.10
C ILE A 97 -11.35 -1.15 5.59
N GLN A 98 -10.24 -0.55 5.19
CA GLN A 98 -9.84 -0.40 3.80
C GLN A 98 -8.55 -1.18 3.54
N ILE A 99 -8.38 -1.65 2.32
CA ILE A 99 -7.16 -2.29 1.83
C ILE A 99 -6.66 -1.52 0.60
N TRP A 100 -5.35 -1.53 0.39
CA TRP A 100 -4.77 -1.04 -0.85
C TRP A 100 -5.02 -2.07 -1.96
N ASN A 101 -5.65 -1.66 -3.06
CA ASN A 101 -6.10 -2.61 -4.09
C ASN A 101 -4.98 -3.10 -5.04
N GLN A 102 -3.76 -2.61 -4.87
CA GLN A 102 -2.60 -2.99 -5.67
C GLN A 102 -1.58 -3.73 -4.77
N PRO A 103 -1.47 -5.06 -4.89
CA PRO A 103 -0.46 -5.81 -4.15
C PRO A 103 0.96 -5.29 -4.42
N LEU A 104 1.77 -5.23 -3.36
CA LEU A 104 3.16 -4.81 -3.44
C LEU A 104 4.06 -6.03 -3.28
N VAL A 105 4.73 -6.41 -4.35
CA VAL A 105 5.64 -7.57 -4.36
C VAL A 105 7.03 -7.11 -3.93
N VAL A 106 7.47 -7.60 -2.78
CA VAL A 106 8.78 -7.28 -2.20
C VAL A 106 9.71 -8.46 -2.39
N ARG A 107 10.88 -8.23 -3.00
CA ARG A 107 11.93 -9.25 -3.10
C ARG A 107 12.78 -9.23 -1.85
N ARG A 108 12.94 -10.40 -1.21
CA ARG A 108 13.88 -10.54 -0.10
C ARG A 108 15.30 -10.48 -0.64
N LYS A 109 16.09 -9.48 -0.22
CA LYS A 109 17.54 -9.50 -0.43
C LYS A 109 18.11 -10.58 0.49
N THR A 110 18.58 -11.68 -0.08
CA THR A 110 19.40 -12.67 0.63
C THR A 110 20.76 -12.04 0.95
N GLU A 111 21.34 -12.41 2.09
CA GLU A 111 22.62 -11.87 2.60
C GLU A 111 23.81 -12.12 1.64
N ASN A 112 23.62 -12.90 0.57
CA ASN A 112 24.64 -13.24 -0.41
C ASN A 112 24.45 -12.58 -1.80
N GLY A 113 23.57 -11.59 -1.95
CA GLY A 113 23.45 -10.80 -3.19
C GLY A 113 23.00 -11.59 -4.43
N SER A 114 22.48 -12.81 -4.25
CA SER A 114 21.93 -13.63 -5.33
C SER A 114 20.41 -13.43 -5.37
N VAL A 115 19.91 -12.83 -6.44
CA VAL A 115 18.46 -12.61 -6.64
C VAL A 115 17.85 -13.91 -7.17
N GLU A 116 16.90 -14.49 -6.43
CA GLU A 116 15.91 -15.45 -6.97
C GLU A 116 14.59 -14.74 -7.25
#